data_AF-A0A6P1EV27-F1
#
_entry.id   AF-A0A6P1EV27-F1
#
_cell.length_a   1.000
_cell.length_b   1.000
_cell.length_c   1.000
_cell.angle_alpha   90.00
_cell.angle_beta   90.00
_cell.angle_gamma   90.00
#
_symmetry.space_group_name_H-M   'P 1'
#
loop_
_entity.id
_entity.type
_entity.pdbx_description
1 polymer ?
#
loop_
_entity_poly.entity_id
_entity_poly.type
_entity_poly.pdbx_seq_one_letter_code
_entity_poly.pdbx_strand_id
1 'polypeptide(L)'
;MDGLVKRIEKAQPFFRKVATNQYLRAIRDGFIALMPIIIFSSFFLLIANVPQIWGFVWPKKVATALNLFYNLSMGFLSLMAASTVAKALTGSLNLKLPKTNQIPVAGVQYTAQISFAFVAIDTLLNKGNLYLATDMIGTKGLICAFLVAFIVPNIYYFCFKHNVTITLPDVVPQNIAQAFKNIIPFALATTFFWAFTLIFRALTNMNLAAWIIKSLTPLFTAADGYVGLAIIYGAMAFFWFIGIQGPSIVEPAVTAIYLTNVEANLRAFNSGNIQGANHILSQGIQMFVATLGGTGATLVVTFMFAFLSKSKQLKAVGRASTIPVIFGVNEPILFGAPLILNPIFFIPFIFAPILNVWIFKIFVDVLHMPSFIYNLPWTTPPTLGLWMGTGFNILALLLGILLLVIDSLLYYPFFKAYDASMLAQEEKKEELEEKDDKKSVVTSAEPKFNESEIPLGKTKDQQALNVLVLCAGGGTSGILAKSLNKLAKEDKLPLNAAAAAFGSHHDLISGMDVVILAPQMDTMKDELAKECKQNNARMITTTGKQYIYMTQHANECLKLLINDINK
;
A
#
# COMPACT_ATOMS: atom_id res chain seq x y z
N MET A 1 -8.53 -19.23 22.06
CA MET A 1 -8.40 -17.98 21.28
C MET A 1 -7.35 -17.04 21.88
N ASP A 2 -7.38 -16.72 23.18
CA ASP A 2 -6.41 -15.80 23.79
C ASP A 2 -4.96 -16.30 23.79
N GLY A 3 -4.73 -17.62 23.79
CA GLY A 3 -3.39 -18.19 23.63
C GLY A 3 -2.75 -17.91 22.27
N LEU A 4 -3.54 -17.88 21.18
CA LEU A 4 -3.08 -17.52 19.84
C LEU A 4 -2.76 -16.03 19.75
N VAL A 5 -3.64 -15.19 20.31
CA VAL A 5 -3.43 -13.74 20.40
C VAL A 5 -2.11 -13.42 21.12
N LYS A 6 -1.86 -14.03 22.28
CA LYS A 6 -0.59 -13.88 23.01
C LYS A 6 0.63 -14.32 22.21
N ARG A 7 0.53 -15.39 21.41
CA ARG A 7 1.62 -15.85 20.53
C ARG A 7 1.89 -14.84 19.41
N ILE A 8 0.84 -14.27 18.81
CA ILE A 8 0.94 -13.22 17.79
C ILE A 8 1.57 -11.95 18.38
N GLU A 9 1.14 -11.55 19.59
CA GLU A 9 1.72 -10.42 20.32
C GLU A 9 3.21 -10.64 20.61
N LYS A 10 3.61 -11.85 21.03
CA LYS A 10 5.02 -12.21 21.25
C LYS A 10 5.85 -12.16 19.96
N ALA A 11 5.24 -12.38 18.80
CA ALA A 11 5.89 -12.28 17.49
C ALA A 11 5.99 -10.84 16.95
N GLN A 12 5.39 -9.83 17.61
CA GLN A 12 5.44 -8.43 17.16
C GLN A 12 6.85 -7.89 16.88
N PRO A 13 7.90 -8.19 17.67
CA PRO A 13 9.26 -7.71 17.37
C PRO A 13 9.77 -8.23 16.02
N PHE A 14 9.46 -9.47 15.68
CA PHE A 14 9.79 -10.06 14.38
C PHE A 14 9.02 -9.38 13.25
N PHE A 15 7.71 -9.19 13.42
CA PHE A 15 6.89 -8.49 12.43
C PHE A 15 7.36 -7.06 12.18
N ARG A 16 7.76 -6.35 13.23
CA ARG A 16 8.38 -5.01 13.12
C ARG A 16 9.68 -5.08 12.32
N LYS A 17 10.56 -6.03 12.60
CA LYS A 17 11.83 -6.19 11.88
C LYS A 17 11.62 -6.40 10.37
N VAL A 18 10.66 -7.23 9.99
CA VAL A 18 10.27 -7.45 8.60
C VAL A 18 9.71 -6.16 8.00
N ALA A 19 8.77 -5.51 8.68
CA ALA A 19 8.16 -4.25 8.23
C ALA A 19 9.16 -3.06 8.14
N THR A 20 10.27 -3.10 8.88
CA THR A 20 11.34 -2.10 8.81
C THR A 20 12.36 -2.34 7.70
N ASN A 21 12.25 -3.44 6.94
CA ASN A 21 13.12 -3.66 5.79
C ASN A 21 12.94 -2.52 4.76
N GLN A 22 14.04 -1.88 4.35
CA GLN A 22 14.02 -0.72 3.45
C GLN A 22 13.27 -0.97 2.12
N TYR A 23 13.30 -2.19 1.58
CA TYR A 23 12.62 -2.53 0.33
C TYR A 23 11.11 -2.73 0.52
N LEU A 24 10.70 -3.45 1.57
CA LEU A 24 9.29 -3.63 1.90
C LEU A 24 8.64 -2.30 2.31
N ARG A 25 9.38 -1.48 3.07
CA ARG A 25 8.98 -0.11 3.38
C ARG A 25 8.82 0.71 2.10
N ALA A 26 9.77 0.65 1.17
CA ALA A 26 9.68 1.40 -0.07
C ALA A 26 8.45 1.03 -0.90
N ILE A 27 8.08 -0.26 -0.95
CA ILE A 27 6.82 -0.68 -1.60
C ILE A 27 5.63 -0.02 -0.89
N ARG A 28 5.52 -0.21 0.43
CA ARG A 28 4.40 0.32 1.22
C ARG A 28 4.26 1.83 1.06
N ASP A 29 5.34 2.57 1.26
CA ASP A 29 5.35 4.03 1.21
C ASP A 29 5.07 4.53 -0.22
N GLY A 30 5.53 3.79 -1.24
CA GLY A 30 5.18 4.03 -2.65
C GLY A 30 3.67 3.91 -2.91
N PHE A 31 3.02 2.87 -2.40
CA PHE A 31 1.56 2.70 -2.54
C PHE A 31 0.75 3.70 -1.71
N ILE A 32 1.24 4.14 -0.55
CA ILE A 32 0.60 5.21 0.23
C ILE A 32 0.48 6.47 -0.63
N ALA A 33 1.51 6.82 -1.41
CA ALA A 33 1.46 7.95 -2.33
C ALA A 33 0.42 7.78 -3.46
N LEU A 34 0.00 6.55 -3.77
CA LEU A 34 -0.98 6.23 -4.82
C LEU A 34 -2.41 6.03 -4.28
N MET A 35 -2.60 6.01 -2.96
CA MET A 35 -3.91 5.77 -2.33
C MET A 35 -5.04 6.68 -2.84
N PRO A 36 -4.84 8.00 -3.03
CA PRO A 36 -5.94 8.86 -3.51
C PRO A 36 -6.46 8.41 -4.87
N ILE A 37 -5.55 7.99 -5.75
CA ILE A 37 -5.88 7.47 -7.08
C ILE A 37 -6.61 6.15 -6.93
N ILE A 38 -6.05 5.20 -6.19
CA ILE A 38 -6.63 3.85 -6.02
C ILE A 38 -8.06 3.91 -5.47
N ILE A 39 -8.29 4.70 -4.42
CA ILE A 39 -9.60 4.82 -3.77
C ILE A 39 -10.61 5.52 -4.69
N PHE A 40 -10.20 6.59 -5.36
CA PHE A 40 -11.11 7.34 -6.21
C PHE A 40 -11.44 6.60 -7.51
N SER A 41 -10.50 5.86 -8.09
CA SER A 41 -10.74 4.99 -9.24
C SER A 41 -11.73 3.87 -8.95
N SER A 42 -11.66 3.31 -7.74
CA SER A 42 -12.59 2.29 -7.24
C SER A 42 -14.04 2.76 -7.27
N PHE A 43 -14.29 4.05 -6.98
CA PHE A 43 -15.64 4.64 -7.04
C PHE A 43 -16.23 4.63 -8.46
N PHE A 44 -15.47 5.05 -9.47
CA PHE A 44 -15.90 5.01 -10.87
C PHE A 44 -16.13 3.58 -11.36
N LEU A 45 -15.27 2.65 -10.94
CA LEU A 45 -15.41 1.24 -11.25
C LEU A 45 -16.73 0.68 -10.70
N LEU A 46 -17.10 1.05 -9.47
CA LEU A 46 -18.36 0.65 -8.86
C LEU A 46 -19.56 1.21 -9.63
N ILE A 47 -19.56 2.51 -9.97
CA ILE A 47 -20.66 3.11 -10.75
C ILE A 47 -20.83 2.41 -12.12
N ALA A 48 -19.72 2.05 -12.76
CA ALA A 48 -19.74 1.38 -14.05
C ALA A 48 -20.27 -0.06 -14.00
N ASN A 49 -19.96 -0.81 -12.94
CA ASN A 49 -20.14 -2.27 -12.92
C ASN A 49 -21.22 -2.76 -11.95
N VAL A 50 -21.53 -2.04 -10.87
CA VAL A 50 -22.55 -2.46 -9.88
C VAL A 50 -23.98 -2.50 -10.48
N PRO A 51 -24.42 -1.53 -11.31
CA PRO A 51 -25.76 -1.58 -11.90
C PRO A 51 -26.05 -2.84 -12.74
N GLN A 52 -25.01 -3.48 -13.29
CA GLN A 52 -25.15 -4.68 -14.11
C GLN A 52 -25.76 -5.86 -13.35
N ILE A 53 -25.63 -5.88 -12.01
CA ILE A 53 -26.22 -6.89 -11.13
C ILE A 53 -27.75 -6.96 -11.32
N TRP A 54 -28.41 -5.82 -11.57
CA TRP A 54 -29.86 -5.72 -11.77
C TRP A 54 -30.26 -5.64 -13.24
N GLY A 55 -29.38 -6.08 -14.15
CA GLY A 55 -29.64 -6.08 -15.60
C GLY A 55 -29.57 -4.69 -16.24
N PHE A 56 -29.19 -3.65 -15.49
CA PHE A 56 -29.00 -2.32 -16.06
C PHE A 56 -27.61 -2.22 -16.70
N VAL A 57 -27.59 -2.04 -18.02
CA VAL A 57 -26.36 -1.84 -18.78
C VAL A 57 -26.33 -0.40 -19.29
N TRP A 58 -25.31 0.35 -18.87
CA TRP A 58 -25.07 1.70 -19.37
C TRP A 58 -24.96 1.71 -20.91
N PRO A 59 -25.45 2.75 -21.60
CA PRO A 59 -25.12 2.94 -23.00
C PRO A 59 -23.61 2.92 -23.19
N LYS A 60 -23.12 2.29 -24.26
CA LYS A 60 -21.67 2.06 -24.49
C LYS A 60 -20.82 3.32 -24.28
N LYS A 61 -21.29 4.49 -24.75
CA LYS A 61 -20.61 5.78 -24.54
C LYS A 61 -20.44 6.15 -23.06
N VAL A 62 -21.47 5.94 -22.24
CA VAL A 62 -21.46 6.22 -20.80
C VAL A 62 -20.58 5.20 -20.07
N ALA A 63 -20.71 3.91 -20.40
CA ALA A 63 -19.85 2.87 -19.84
C ALA A 63 -18.37 3.15 -20.11
N THR A 64 -18.04 3.54 -21.35
CA THR A 64 -16.67 3.93 -21.72
C THR A 64 -16.22 5.17 -20.97
N ALA A 65 -17.07 6.20 -20.82
CA ALA A 65 -16.74 7.41 -20.08
C ALA A 65 -16.49 7.15 -18.58
N LEU A 66 -17.30 6.30 -17.95
CA LEU A 66 -17.11 5.91 -16.54
C LEU A 66 -15.81 5.11 -16.36
N ASN A 67 -15.56 4.14 -17.24
CA ASN A 67 -14.34 3.33 -17.18
C ASN A 67 -13.09 4.12 -17.61
N LEU A 68 -13.24 5.25 -18.32
CA LEU A 68 -12.10 6.08 -18.74
C LEU A 68 -11.26 6.51 -17.55
N PHE A 69 -11.91 6.94 -16.47
CA PHE A 69 -11.20 7.35 -15.25
C PHE A 69 -10.38 6.19 -14.69
N TYR A 70 -10.99 5.02 -14.51
CA TYR A 70 -10.31 3.82 -14.02
C TYR A 70 -9.15 3.40 -14.93
N ASN A 71 -9.36 3.39 -16.25
CA ASN A 71 -8.35 2.99 -17.23
C ASN A 71 -7.17 3.97 -17.29
N LEU A 72 -7.40 5.28 -17.16
CA LEU A 72 -6.34 6.29 -17.15
C LEU A 72 -5.69 6.49 -15.77
N SER A 73 -6.14 5.77 -14.75
CA SER A 73 -5.58 5.78 -13.40
C SER A 73 -4.96 4.43 -13.04
N MET A 74 -5.79 3.43 -12.73
CA MET A 74 -5.35 2.08 -12.40
C MET A 74 -4.70 1.37 -13.60
N GLY A 75 -5.05 1.74 -14.83
CA GLY A 75 -4.35 1.28 -16.04
C GLY A 75 -2.93 1.86 -16.21
N PHE A 76 -2.52 2.81 -15.36
CA PHE A 76 -1.14 3.32 -15.29
C PHE A 76 -0.44 2.98 -13.96
N LEU A 77 -1.05 2.11 -13.13
CA LEU A 77 -0.61 1.88 -11.76
C LEU A 77 0.85 1.41 -11.67
N SER A 78 1.29 0.50 -12.53
CA SER A 78 2.67 -0.02 -12.46
C SER A 78 3.70 1.04 -12.83
N LEU A 79 3.39 1.91 -13.79
CA LEU A 79 4.26 3.03 -14.13
C LEU A 79 4.41 4.01 -12.95
N MET A 80 3.30 4.32 -12.28
CA MET A 80 3.29 5.19 -11.09
C MET A 80 3.96 4.52 -9.89
N ALA A 81 3.78 3.21 -9.71
CA ALA A 81 4.43 2.42 -8.67
C ALA A 81 5.94 2.35 -8.88
N ALA A 82 6.42 2.13 -10.11
CA ALA A 82 7.85 2.14 -10.42
C ALA A 82 8.51 3.46 -9.97
N SER A 83 7.82 4.59 -10.19
CA SER A 83 8.27 5.92 -9.76
C SER A 83 8.24 6.10 -8.24
N THR A 84 7.08 5.88 -7.61
CA THR A 84 6.86 6.18 -6.18
C THR A 84 7.64 5.24 -5.26
N VAL A 85 7.74 3.96 -5.61
CA VAL A 85 8.55 2.97 -4.88
C VAL A 85 10.04 3.30 -5.02
N ALA A 86 10.50 3.68 -6.22
CA ALA A 86 11.88 4.08 -6.43
C ALA A 86 12.23 5.37 -5.66
N LYS A 87 11.29 6.33 -5.59
CA LYS A 87 11.43 7.53 -4.75
C LYS A 87 11.61 7.15 -3.28
N ALA A 88 10.75 6.29 -2.74
CA ALA A 88 10.82 5.88 -1.34
C ALA A 88 12.14 5.16 -1.01
N LEU A 89 12.58 4.25 -1.89
CA LEU A 89 13.88 3.57 -1.71
C LEU A 89 15.06 4.54 -1.82
N THR A 90 14.99 5.50 -2.75
CA THR A 90 16.03 6.54 -2.91
C THR A 90 16.17 7.38 -1.65
N GLY A 91 15.06 7.77 -1.02
CA GLY A 91 15.07 8.46 0.27
C GLY A 91 15.88 7.68 1.32
N SER A 92 15.62 6.38 1.46
CA SER A 92 16.36 5.51 2.39
C SER A 92 17.85 5.35 2.04
N LEU A 93 18.21 5.36 0.75
CA LEU A 93 19.60 5.25 0.29
C LEU A 93 20.37 6.57 0.46
N ASN A 94 19.69 7.70 0.29
CA ASN A 94 20.24 9.04 0.46
C ASN A 94 20.78 9.26 1.88
N LEU A 95 20.17 8.63 2.89
CA LEU A 95 20.65 8.60 4.29
C LEU A 95 22.06 8.02 4.48
N LYS A 96 22.58 7.32 3.47
CA LYS A 96 23.91 6.71 3.48
C LYS A 96 24.94 7.52 2.68
N LEU A 97 24.55 8.65 2.09
CA LEU A 97 25.41 9.53 1.28
C LEU A 97 25.74 10.85 2.02
N PRO A 98 26.81 11.56 1.66
CA PRO A 98 27.06 12.92 2.16
C PRO A 98 25.99 13.91 1.69
N LYS A 99 25.72 14.97 2.47
CA LYS A 99 24.75 16.04 2.09
C LYS A 99 25.06 16.70 0.75
N THR A 100 26.35 16.88 0.50
CA THR A 100 26.88 17.54 -0.68
C THR A 100 26.75 16.67 -1.93
N ASN A 101 26.38 15.39 -1.77
CA ASN A 101 26.27 14.43 -2.85
C ASN A 101 25.06 13.51 -2.68
N GLN A 102 23.89 14.11 -2.49
CA GLN A 102 22.60 13.42 -2.45
C GLN A 102 22.13 13.08 -3.86
N ILE A 103 21.45 11.93 -4.00
CA ILE A 103 20.79 11.53 -5.24
C ILE A 103 19.55 12.41 -5.46
N PRO A 104 19.42 13.07 -6.61
CA PRO A 104 18.19 13.77 -7.00
C PRO A 104 17.04 12.80 -7.23
N VAL A 105 16.05 12.84 -6.33
CA VAL A 105 14.90 11.92 -6.32
C VAL A 105 14.10 11.98 -7.62
N ALA A 106 13.86 13.18 -8.17
CA ALA A 106 13.12 13.34 -9.43
C ALA A 106 13.82 12.63 -10.60
N GLY A 107 15.15 12.68 -10.67
CA GLY A 107 15.93 11.98 -11.69
C GLY A 107 15.73 10.46 -11.62
N VAL A 108 15.71 9.90 -10.41
CA VAL A 108 15.44 8.46 -10.20
C VAL A 108 14.02 8.09 -10.62
N GLN A 109 13.02 8.93 -10.31
CA GLN A 109 11.63 8.69 -10.68
C GLN A 109 11.45 8.58 -12.20
N TYR A 110 11.97 9.54 -12.96
CA TYR A 110 11.89 9.50 -14.43
C TYR A 110 12.67 8.32 -15.01
N THR A 111 13.84 8.02 -14.43
CA THR A 111 14.63 6.86 -14.86
C THR A 111 13.90 5.55 -14.62
N ALA A 112 13.23 5.40 -13.48
CA ALA A 112 12.43 4.22 -13.17
C ALA A 112 11.23 4.07 -14.12
N GLN A 113 10.57 5.17 -14.49
CA GLN A 113 9.47 5.13 -15.48
C GLN A 113 9.96 4.69 -16.86
N ILE A 114 11.06 5.25 -17.34
CA ILE A 114 11.66 4.88 -18.64
C ILE A 114 12.17 3.43 -18.62
N SER A 115 12.82 3.03 -17.53
CA SER A 115 13.32 1.67 -17.35
C SER A 115 12.18 0.65 -17.30
N PHE A 116 11.07 0.98 -16.64
CA PHE A 116 9.84 0.19 -16.66
C PHE A 116 9.26 0.06 -18.07
N ALA A 117 9.25 1.17 -18.82
CA ALA A 117 8.75 1.15 -20.19
C ALA A 117 9.50 0.13 -21.07
N PHE A 118 10.84 0.04 -20.95
CA PHE A 118 11.61 -0.98 -21.69
C PHE A 118 11.16 -2.41 -21.39
N VAL A 119 11.00 -2.75 -20.12
CA VAL A 119 10.74 -4.15 -19.71
C VAL A 119 9.27 -4.57 -19.80
N ALA A 120 8.33 -3.62 -19.83
CA ALA A 120 6.90 -3.92 -19.75
C ALA A 120 6.10 -3.49 -20.99
N ILE A 121 6.52 -2.47 -21.75
CA ILE A 121 5.72 -1.91 -22.84
C ILE A 121 6.17 -2.47 -24.17
N ASP A 122 5.24 -3.03 -24.95
CA ASP A 122 5.51 -3.42 -26.34
C ASP A 122 5.25 -2.26 -27.30
N THR A 123 6.08 -2.12 -28.33
CA THR A 123 5.83 -1.18 -29.42
C THR A 123 4.94 -1.83 -30.47
N LEU A 124 3.82 -1.20 -30.83
CA LEU A 124 2.86 -1.73 -31.80
C LEU A 124 3.21 -1.32 -33.24
N LEU A 125 4.47 -1.54 -33.64
CA LEU A 125 5.01 -1.09 -34.94
C LEU A 125 4.21 -1.59 -36.16
N ASN A 126 3.39 -2.63 -36.01
CA ASN A 126 2.59 -3.23 -37.09
C ASN A 126 1.06 -3.02 -36.97
N LYS A 127 0.56 -2.18 -36.04
CA LYS A 127 -0.89 -1.93 -35.87
C LYS A 127 -1.24 -0.44 -35.94
N GLY A 128 -1.09 0.16 -37.12
CA GLY A 128 -1.77 1.40 -37.50
C GLY A 128 -1.37 2.67 -36.72
N ASN A 129 -0.07 2.96 -36.63
CA ASN A 129 0.50 4.18 -36.00
C ASN A 129 0.36 4.30 -34.47
N LEU A 130 -0.07 3.24 -33.76
CA LEU A 130 0.00 3.21 -32.30
C LEU A 130 1.41 2.79 -31.86
N TYR A 131 2.08 3.60 -31.06
CA TYR A 131 3.47 3.32 -30.66
C TYR A 131 3.60 2.43 -29.43
N LEU A 132 2.58 2.32 -28.57
CA LEU A 132 2.68 1.65 -27.26
C LEU A 132 1.49 0.72 -27.00
N ALA A 133 1.75 -0.53 -26.62
CA ALA A 133 0.78 -1.46 -26.04
C ALA A 133 0.68 -1.22 -24.54
N THR A 134 -0.51 -0.91 -24.05
CA THR A 134 -0.70 -0.46 -22.66
C THR A 134 -1.09 -1.57 -21.69
N ASP A 135 -1.22 -2.83 -22.15
CA ASP A 135 -1.76 -3.94 -21.37
C ASP A 135 -0.98 -4.23 -20.07
N MET A 136 0.33 -3.98 -20.07
CA MET A 136 1.22 -4.23 -18.93
C MET A 136 1.52 -2.98 -18.10
N ILE A 137 1.02 -1.80 -18.48
CA ILE A 137 1.24 -0.53 -17.74
C ILE A 137 0.35 -0.46 -16.49
N GLY A 138 -0.81 -1.13 -16.56
CA GLY A 138 -1.72 -1.31 -15.43
C GLY A 138 -1.18 -2.32 -14.43
N THR A 139 -2.05 -2.93 -13.64
CA THR A 139 -1.68 -3.78 -12.51
C THR A 139 -0.86 -5.03 -12.88
N LYS A 140 -0.96 -5.53 -14.12
CA LYS A 140 -0.19 -6.68 -14.63
C LYS A 140 1.33 -6.46 -14.61
N GLY A 141 1.78 -5.22 -14.75
CA GLY A 141 3.22 -4.87 -14.74
C GLY A 141 3.84 -4.68 -13.36
N LEU A 142 3.09 -4.84 -12.26
CA LEU A 142 3.55 -4.42 -10.92
C LEU A 142 4.82 -5.15 -10.49
N ILE A 143 4.97 -6.41 -10.87
CA ILE A 143 6.18 -7.18 -10.61
C ILE A 143 7.42 -6.55 -11.28
N CYS A 144 7.30 -6.12 -12.53
CA CYS A 144 8.37 -5.41 -13.23
C CYS A 144 8.62 -4.03 -12.65
N ALA A 145 7.55 -3.33 -12.21
CA ALA A 145 7.68 -2.05 -11.54
C ALA A 145 8.53 -2.15 -10.27
N PHE A 146 8.36 -3.19 -9.45
CA PHE A 146 9.19 -3.40 -8.26
C PHE A 146 10.63 -3.78 -8.60
N LEU A 147 10.85 -4.65 -9.59
CA LEU A 147 12.20 -4.99 -10.05
C LEU A 147 12.96 -3.73 -10.48
N VAL A 148 12.33 -2.90 -11.29
CA VAL A 148 12.91 -1.62 -11.73
C VAL A 148 13.12 -0.67 -10.55
N ALA A 149 12.12 -0.52 -9.68
CA ALA A 149 12.19 0.34 -8.51
C ALA A 149 13.23 -0.09 -7.48
N PHE A 150 13.67 -1.35 -7.51
CA PHE A 150 14.76 -1.84 -6.68
C PHE A 150 16.12 -1.68 -7.35
N ILE A 151 16.20 -1.89 -8.65
CA ILE A 151 17.47 -1.81 -9.39
C ILE A 151 17.90 -0.36 -9.60
N VAL A 152 17.02 0.51 -10.08
CA VAL A 152 17.37 1.88 -10.48
C VAL A 152 17.95 2.71 -9.31
N PRO A 153 17.32 2.78 -8.12
CA PRO A 153 17.90 3.51 -6.99
C PRO A 153 19.26 2.97 -6.56
N ASN A 154 19.49 1.65 -6.67
CA ASN A 154 20.78 1.04 -6.31
C ASN A 154 21.88 1.37 -7.34
N ILE A 155 21.56 1.46 -8.63
CA ILE A 155 22.49 1.96 -9.66
C ILE A 155 22.88 3.41 -9.37
N TYR A 156 21.90 4.26 -9.07
CA TYR A 156 22.14 5.65 -8.68
C TYR A 156 23.01 5.75 -7.42
N TYR A 157 22.69 4.96 -6.40
CA TYR A 157 23.47 4.91 -5.17
C TYR A 157 24.92 4.50 -5.39
N PHE A 158 25.16 3.49 -6.22
CA PHE A 158 26.51 3.12 -6.61
C PHE A 158 27.25 4.28 -7.27
N CYS A 159 26.63 4.94 -8.25
CA CYS A 159 27.27 6.04 -8.97
C CYS A 159 27.59 7.23 -8.07
N PHE A 160 26.64 7.65 -7.22
CA PHE A 160 26.84 8.77 -6.30
C PHE A 160 27.83 8.43 -5.17
N LYS A 161 27.82 7.20 -4.66
CA LYS A 161 28.77 6.75 -3.62
C LYS A 161 30.22 6.76 -4.13
N HIS A 162 30.42 6.38 -5.39
CA HIS A 162 31.75 6.27 -6.00
C HIS A 162 32.13 7.49 -6.86
N ASN A 163 31.36 8.58 -6.82
CA ASN A 163 31.54 9.79 -7.64
C ASN A 163 31.64 9.49 -9.15
N VAL A 164 30.95 8.45 -9.63
CA VAL A 164 30.81 8.12 -11.05
C VAL A 164 29.72 9.03 -11.63
N THR A 165 30.02 10.33 -11.67
CA THR A 165 29.10 11.40 -12.06
C THR A 165 29.86 12.45 -12.86
N ILE A 166 29.17 13.21 -13.71
CA ILE A 166 29.79 14.34 -14.40
C ILE A 166 29.90 15.50 -13.41
N THR A 167 31.13 15.87 -13.05
CA THR A 167 31.42 17.03 -12.21
C THR A 167 31.71 18.24 -13.08
N LEU A 168 30.92 19.31 -12.92
CA LEU A 168 31.17 20.59 -13.57
C LEU A 168 31.98 21.51 -12.64
N PRO A 169 32.73 22.49 -13.19
CA PRO A 169 33.46 23.47 -12.38
C PRO A 169 32.53 24.34 -11.51
N ASP A 170 33.06 24.90 -10.42
CA ASP A 170 32.30 25.66 -9.41
C ASP A 170 31.64 26.94 -9.95
N VAL A 171 32.07 27.43 -11.12
CA VAL A 171 31.45 28.58 -11.79
C VAL A 171 30.05 28.27 -12.34
N VAL A 172 29.68 26.99 -12.44
CA VAL A 172 28.37 26.57 -12.98
C VAL A 172 27.33 26.55 -11.85
N PRO A 173 26.15 27.16 -12.06
CA PRO A 173 25.06 27.13 -11.07
C PRO A 173 24.74 25.70 -10.59
N GLN A 174 24.54 25.56 -9.27
CA GLN A 174 24.38 24.26 -8.62
C GLN A 174 23.24 23.41 -9.21
N ASN A 175 22.15 24.03 -9.64
CA ASN A 175 21.03 23.33 -10.30
C ASN A 175 21.45 22.65 -11.62
N ILE A 176 22.32 23.30 -12.39
CA ILE A 176 22.85 22.76 -13.64
C ILE A 176 23.87 21.66 -13.32
N ALA A 177 24.77 21.89 -12.36
CA ALA A 177 25.75 20.88 -11.93
C ALA A 177 25.07 19.58 -11.45
N GLN A 178 23.96 19.68 -10.70
CA GLN A 178 23.18 18.52 -10.27
C GLN A 178 22.49 17.78 -11.42
N ALA A 179 21.99 18.50 -12.43
CA ALA A 179 21.43 17.88 -13.63
C ALA A 179 22.48 17.05 -14.39
N PHE A 180 23.71 17.57 -14.52
CA PHE A 180 24.81 16.85 -15.17
C PHE A 180 25.30 15.64 -14.36
N LYS A 181 25.33 15.74 -13.01
CA LYS A 181 25.64 14.60 -12.14
C LYS A 181 24.71 13.40 -12.37
N ASN A 182 23.47 13.64 -12.76
CA ASN A 182 22.48 12.59 -13.03
C ASN A 182 22.67 11.86 -14.37
N ILE A 183 23.42 12.43 -15.33
CA ILE A 183 23.49 11.89 -16.71
C ILE A 183 24.09 10.49 -16.73
N ILE A 184 25.21 10.25 -16.04
CA ILE A 184 25.85 8.93 -16.00
C ILE A 184 24.96 7.88 -15.31
N PRO A 185 24.43 8.12 -14.09
CA PRO A 185 23.47 7.21 -13.47
C PRO A 185 22.25 6.90 -14.34
N PHE A 186 21.68 7.93 -14.98
CA PHE A 186 20.56 7.80 -15.91
C PHE A 186 20.92 6.90 -17.09
N ALA A 187 22.06 7.19 -17.75
CA ALA A 187 22.53 6.43 -18.90
C ALA A 187 22.79 4.97 -18.52
N LEU A 188 23.50 4.71 -17.41
CA LEU A 188 23.78 3.35 -16.97
C LEU A 188 22.51 2.55 -16.68
N ALA A 189 21.55 3.13 -15.96
CA ALA A 189 20.30 2.44 -15.63
C ALA A 189 19.43 2.19 -16.88
N THR A 190 19.24 3.21 -17.73
CA THR A 190 18.42 3.07 -18.95
C THR A 190 19.08 2.17 -19.99
N THR A 191 20.39 2.28 -20.21
CA THR A 191 21.15 1.39 -21.11
C THR A 191 21.12 -0.05 -20.60
N PHE A 192 21.21 -0.28 -19.28
CA PHE A 192 21.06 -1.62 -18.71
C PHE A 192 19.71 -2.24 -19.08
N PHE A 193 18.59 -1.53 -18.82
CA PHE A 193 17.26 -2.05 -19.12
C PHE A 193 16.96 -2.13 -20.62
N TRP A 194 17.49 -1.21 -21.42
CA TRP A 194 17.42 -1.25 -22.88
C TRP A 194 18.15 -2.49 -23.44
N ALA A 195 19.41 -2.70 -23.07
CA ALA A 195 20.20 -3.84 -23.52
C ALA A 195 19.59 -5.16 -23.04
N PHE A 196 19.18 -5.21 -21.75
CA PHE A 196 18.45 -6.34 -21.19
C PHE A 196 17.20 -6.66 -22.03
N THR A 197 16.41 -5.65 -22.37
CA THR A 197 15.17 -5.83 -23.13
C THR A 197 15.43 -6.36 -24.53
N LEU A 198 16.44 -5.86 -25.24
CA LEU A 198 16.80 -6.35 -26.57
C LEU A 198 17.20 -7.83 -26.54
N ILE A 199 18.09 -8.20 -25.61
CA ILE A 199 18.55 -9.58 -25.45
C ILE A 199 17.38 -10.48 -25.03
N PHE A 200 16.61 -10.04 -24.04
CA PHE A 200 15.52 -10.83 -23.48
C PHE A 200 14.41 -11.10 -24.50
N ARG A 201 14.03 -10.08 -25.29
CA ARG A 201 13.05 -10.23 -26.37
C ARG A 201 13.58 -11.12 -27.50
N ALA A 202 14.86 -11.03 -27.85
CA ALA A 202 15.46 -11.91 -28.84
C ALA A 202 15.40 -13.39 -28.42
N LEU A 203 15.52 -13.68 -27.12
CA LEU A 203 15.49 -15.05 -26.59
C LEU A 203 14.05 -15.58 -26.36
N THR A 204 13.13 -14.71 -25.94
CA THR A 204 11.80 -15.14 -25.45
C THR A 204 10.63 -14.75 -26.36
N ASN A 205 10.86 -13.84 -27.32
CA ASN A 205 9.84 -13.17 -28.12
C ASN A 205 8.76 -12.42 -27.29
N MET A 206 9.06 -12.09 -26.03
CA MET A 206 8.12 -11.46 -25.10
C MET A 206 8.81 -10.36 -24.29
N ASN A 207 8.03 -9.39 -23.82
CA ASN A 207 8.49 -8.48 -22.76
C ASN A 207 8.57 -9.22 -21.41
N LEU A 208 9.31 -8.66 -20.46
CA LEU A 208 9.57 -9.31 -19.17
C LEU A 208 8.27 -9.56 -18.38
N ALA A 209 7.34 -8.59 -18.38
CA ALA A 209 6.09 -8.71 -17.62
C ALA A 209 5.24 -9.89 -18.15
N ALA A 210 5.06 -9.96 -19.46
CA ALA A 210 4.33 -11.04 -20.12
C ALA A 210 5.03 -12.40 -19.91
N TRP A 211 6.36 -12.42 -20.00
CA TRP A 211 7.14 -13.64 -19.78
C TRP A 211 7.02 -14.16 -18.35
N ILE A 212 7.04 -13.29 -17.33
CA ILE A 212 6.86 -13.71 -15.93
C ILE A 212 5.48 -14.35 -15.75
N ILE A 213 4.42 -13.72 -16.25
CA ILE A 213 3.05 -14.26 -16.17
C ILE A 213 2.99 -15.63 -16.86
N LYS A 214 3.51 -15.74 -18.09
CA LYS A 214 3.51 -16.99 -18.86
C LYS A 214 4.33 -18.09 -18.18
N SER A 215 5.46 -17.75 -17.57
CA SER A 215 6.33 -18.72 -16.88
C SER A 215 5.68 -19.29 -15.63
N LEU A 216 4.76 -18.54 -15.01
CA LEU A 216 3.98 -19.00 -13.87
C LEU A 216 2.72 -19.78 -14.29
N THR A 217 2.26 -19.68 -15.53
CA THR A 217 1.08 -20.39 -16.02
C THR A 217 1.08 -21.90 -15.71
N PRO A 218 2.17 -22.67 -15.93
CA PRO A 218 2.18 -24.11 -15.63
C PRO A 218 1.95 -24.45 -14.14
N LEU A 219 2.22 -23.52 -13.22
CA LEU A 219 1.93 -23.70 -11.79
C LEU A 219 0.41 -23.70 -11.53
N PHE A 220 -0.35 -23.00 -12.37
CA PHE A 220 -1.77 -22.77 -12.21
C PHE A 220 -2.64 -23.62 -13.15
N THR A 221 -2.03 -24.41 -14.05
CA THR A 221 -2.77 -25.40 -14.86
C THR A 221 -3.17 -26.64 -14.06
N ALA A 222 -2.95 -26.66 -12.74
CA ALA A 222 -3.34 -27.76 -11.86
C ALA A 222 -4.86 -27.96 -11.84
N ALA A 223 -5.28 -29.23 -11.90
CA ALA A 223 -6.68 -29.66 -11.98
C ALA A 223 -7.52 -29.30 -10.74
N ASP A 224 -8.85 -29.48 -10.86
CA ASP A 224 -9.95 -29.29 -9.89
C ASP A 224 -9.79 -29.98 -8.49
N GLY A 225 -8.61 -30.52 -8.18
CA GLY A 225 -8.28 -31.13 -6.90
C GLY A 225 -7.96 -30.12 -5.79
N TYR A 226 -8.04 -30.57 -4.53
CA TYR A 226 -7.79 -29.74 -3.34
C TYR A 226 -6.43 -29.01 -3.37
N VAL A 227 -5.37 -29.71 -3.77
CA VAL A 227 -4.02 -29.12 -3.86
C VAL A 227 -3.93 -28.08 -4.98
N GLY A 228 -4.54 -28.35 -6.14
CA GLY A 228 -4.57 -27.41 -7.26
C GLY A 228 -5.30 -26.11 -6.89
N LEU A 229 -6.50 -26.23 -6.31
CA LEU A 229 -7.27 -25.08 -5.82
C LEU A 229 -6.51 -24.29 -4.75
N ALA A 230 -5.82 -24.97 -3.83
CA ALA A 230 -4.99 -24.32 -2.81
C ALA A 230 -3.83 -23.53 -3.42
N ILE A 231 -3.16 -24.08 -4.43
CA ILE A 231 -2.07 -23.39 -5.14
C ILE A 231 -2.61 -22.17 -5.87
N ILE A 232 -3.72 -22.30 -6.60
CA ILE A 232 -4.30 -21.20 -7.40
C ILE A 232 -4.73 -20.03 -6.51
N TYR A 233 -5.60 -20.27 -5.52
CA TYR A 233 -6.17 -19.20 -4.70
C TYR A 233 -5.21 -18.74 -3.60
N GLY A 234 -4.34 -19.64 -3.11
CA GLY A 234 -3.23 -19.28 -2.23
C GLY A 234 -2.21 -18.37 -2.93
N ALA A 235 -1.88 -18.65 -4.20
CA ALA A 235 -0.99 -17.78 -4.98
C ALA A 235 -1.63 -16.42 -5.27
N MET A 236 -2.92 -16.36 -5.61
CA MET A 236 -3.64 -15.09 -5.78
C MET A 236 -3.52 -14.23 -4.51
N ALA A 237 -3.78 -14.81 -3.34
CA ALA A 237 -3.63 -14.13 -2.06
C ALA A 237 -2.18 -13.73 -1.77
N PHE A 238 -1.22 -14.62 -2.03
CA PHE A 238 0.19 -14.36 -1.79
C PHE A 238 0.71 -13.19 -2.63
N PHE A 239 0.41 -13.15 -3.93
CA PHE A 239 0.83 -12.04 -4.78
C PHE A 239 0.25 -10.72 -4.28
N TRP A 240 -1.04 -10.69 -3.94
CA TRP A 240 -1.67 -9.47 -3.42
C TRP A 240 -1.07 -9.06 -2.08
N PHE A 241 -0.75 -10.02 -1.20
CA PHE A 241 -0.08 -9.73 0.06
C PHE A 241 1.25 -9.00 -0.14
N ILE A 242 2.02 -9.36 -1.18
CA ILE A 242 3.29 -8.68 -1.51
C ILE A 242 3.13 -7.43 -2.38
N GLY A 243 1.90 -6.97 -2.62
CA GLY A 243 1.59 -5.75 -3.37
C GLY A 243 1.46 -5.94 -4.88
N ILE A 244 1.39 -7.18 -5.38
CA ILE A 244 1.14 -7.50 -6.80
C ILE A 244 -0.30 -7.95 -6.94
N GLN A 245 -1.11 -7.35 -7.82
CA GLN A 245 -2.51 -7.76 -7.94
C GLN A 245 -2.61 -9.24 -8.36
N GLY A 246 -3.01 -10.11 -7.42
CA GLY A 246 -2.98 -11.56 -7.59
C GLY A 246 -3.76 -12.08 -8.79
N PRO A 247 -5.02 -11.63 -9.00
CA PRO A 247 -5.80 -11.99 -10.18
C PRO A 247 -5.05 -11.71 -11.50
N SER A 248 -4.33 -10.59 -11.60
CA SER A 248 -3.57 -10.22 -12.79
C SER A 248 -2.44 -11.19 -13.16
N ILE A 249 -1.95 -11.98 -12.20
CA ILE A 249 -0.91 -13.00 -12.42
C ILE A 249 -1.54 -14.37 -12.67
N VAL A 250 -2.56 -14.73 -11.90
CA VAL A 250 -3.09 -16.10 -11.88
C VAL A 250 -4.22 -16.30 -12.88
N GLU A 251 -5.17 -15.35 -13.01
CA GLU A 251 -6.33 -15.51 -13.91
C GLU A 251 -5.94 -15.83 -15.36
N PRO A 252 -4.95 -15.16 -16.00
CA PRO A 252 -4.61 -15.45 -17.39
C PRO A 252 -4.28 -16.93 -17.67
N ALA A 253 -3.82 -17.67 -16.65
CA ALA A 253 -3.51 -19.09 -16.74
C ALA A 253 -4.75 -20.01 -16.65
N VAL A 254 -5.83 -19.56 -15.99
CA VAL A 254 -6.99 -20.39 -15.64
C VAL A 254 -8.29 -19.95 -16.29
N THR A 255 -8.36 -18.75 -16.91
CA THR A 255 -9.58 -18.22 -17.54
C THR A 255 -10.18 -19.13 -18.60
N ALA A 256 -9.35 -19.80 -19.40
CA ALA A 256 -9.86 -20.75 -20.40
C ALA A 256 -10.60 -21.93 -19.72
N ILE A 257 -10.04 -22.45 -18.63
CA ILE A 257 -10.64 -23.53 -17.84
C ILE A 257 -11.93 -23.04 -17.20
N TYR A 258 -11.96 -21.81 -16.67
CA TYR A 258 -13.17 -21.24 -16.07
C TYR A 258 -14.36 -21.26 -17.02
N LEU A 259 -14.17 -20.82 -18.26
CA LEU A 259 -15.25 -20.76 -19.25
C LEU A 259 -15.74 -22.16 -19.62
N THR A 260 -14.82 -23.09 -19.90
CA THR A 260 -15.16 -24.47 -20.25
C THR A 260 -15.90 -25.20 -19.12
N ASN A 261 -15.47 -25.00 -17.87
CA ASN A 261 -16.06 -25.67 -16.72
C ASN A 261 -17.49 -25.20 -16.41
N VAL A 262 -17.76 -23.89 -16.49
CA VAL A 262 -19.12 -23.35 -16.30
C VAL A 262 -20.06 -23.86 -17.38
N GLU A 263 -19.60 -23.92 -18.63
CA GLU A 263 -20.40 -24.46 -19.73
C GLU A 263 -20.69 -25.97 -19.54
N ALA A 264 -19.69 -26.75 -19.13
CA ALA A 264 -19.86 -28.17 -18.82
C ALA A 264 -20.88 -28.40 -17.69
N ASN A 265 -20.77 -27.61 -16.61
CA ASN A 265 -21.72 -27.67 -15.51
C ASN A 265 -23.14 -27.32 -15.95
N LEU A 266 -23.31 -26.27 -16.76
CA LEU A 266 -24.61 -25.86 -17.25
C LEU A 266 -25.25 -26.95 -18.14
N ARG A 267 -24.47 -27.60 -19.00
CA ARG A 267 -24.95 -28.73 -19.82
C ARG A 267 -25.40 -29.90 -18.95
N ALA A 268 -24.61 -30.28 -17.94
CA ALA A 268 -24.98 -31.35 -17.01
C ALA A 268 -26.27 -31.01 -16.25
N PHE A 269 -26.36 -29.77 -15.72
CA PHE A 269 -27.53 -29.27 -15.01
C PHE A 269 -28.80 -29.30 -15.88
N ASN A 270 -28.72 -28.79 -17.13
CA ASN A 270 -29.86 -28.78 -18.07
C ASN A 270 -30.30 -30.18 -18.50
N SER A 271 -29.43 -31.17 -18.44
CA SER A 271 -29.76 -32.59 -18.70
C SER A 271 -30.40 -33.31 -17.51
N GLY A 272 -30.62 -32.62 -16.38
CA GLY A 272 -31.10 -33.20 -15.13
C GLY A 272 -30.02 -33.90 -14.30
N ASN A 273 -28.77 -33.95 -14.79
CA ASN A 273 -27.63 -34.51 -14.07
C ASN A 273 -26.97 -33.44 -13.17
N ILE A 274 -27.64 -33.12 -12.05
CA ILE A 274 -27.17 -32.12 -11.09
C ILE A 274 -25.80 -32.49 -10.49
N GLN A 275 -25.55 -33.78 -10.25
CA GLN A 275 -24.27 -34.28 -9.73
C GLN A 275 -23.13 -34.14 -10.74
N GLY A 276 -23.44 -34.14 -12.04
CA GLY A 276 -22.49 -33.89 -13.12
C GLY A 276 -22.07 -32.43 -13.25
N ALA A 277 -22.74 -31.50 -12.56
CA ALA A 277 -22.33 -30.10 -12.48
C ALA A 277 -21.25 -29.90 -11.40
N ASN A 278 -20.16 -30.67 -11.46
CA ASN A 278 -19.15 -30.76 -10.41
C ASN A 278 -17.78 -30.15 -10.77
N HIS A 279 -17.66 -29.49 -11.92
CA HIS A 279 -16.43 -28.78 -12.27
C HIS A 279 -16.30 -27.51 -11.43
N ILE A 280 -15.22 -27.39 -10.66
CA ILE A 280 -15.13 -26.42 -9.57
C ILE A 280 -14.49 -25.12 -10.03
N LEU A 281 -13.35 -25.24 -10.70
CA LEU A 281 -12.50 -24.15 -11.15
C LEU A 281 -13.27 -23.34 -12.19
N SER A 282 -13.83 -22.24 -11.72
CA SER A 282 -14.73 -21.34 -12.45
C SER A 282 -14.50 -19.90 -12.00
N GLN A 283 -15.00 -18.94 -12.77
CA GLN A 283 -14.90 -17.54 -12.39
C GLN A 283 -15.71 -17.25 -11.10
N GLY A 284 -16.84 -17.93 -10.92
CA GLY A 284 -17.70 -17.80 -9.74
C GLY A 284 -17.02 -18.23 -8.45
N ILE A 285 -16.28 -19.34 -8.43
CA ILE A 285 -15.56 -19.76 -7.22
C ILE A 285 -14.49 -18.74 -6.83
N GLN A 286 -13.81 -18.13 -7.79
CA GLN A 286 -12.85 -17.08 -7.47
C GLN A 286 -13.56 -15.93 -6.75
N MET A 287 -14.58 -15.34 -7.40
CA MET A 287 -15.20 -14.09 -6.97
C MET A 287 -16.08 -14.23 -5.72
N PHE A 288 -16.80 -15.34 -5.61
CA PHE A 288 -17.90 -15.50 -4.66
C PHE A 288 -17.62 -16.51 -3.54
N VAL A 289 -16.46 -17.17 -3.56
CA VAL A 289 -16.06 -18.17 -2.56
C VAL A 289 -14.62 -17.93 -2.08
N ALA A 290 -13.63 -17.98 -2.97
CA ALA A 290 -12.23 -17.85 -2.61
C ALA A 290 -11.91 -16.43 -2.13
N THR A 291 -12.42 -15.42 -2.84
CA THR A 291 -12.12 -14.00 -2.58
C THR A 291 -13.35 -13.26 -2.08
N LEU A 292 -13.95 -13.71 -0.97
CA LEU A 292 -15.14 -13.08 -0.37
C LEU A 292 -14.88 -11.60 -0.05
N GLY A 293 -15.53 -10.73 -0.83
CA GLY A 293 -15.34 -9.28 -0.77
C GLY A 293 -13.96 -8.81 -1.20
N GLY A 294 -13.32 -9.57 -2.11
CA GLY A 294 -11.99 -9.29 -2.65
C GLY A 294 -10.92 -10.27 -2.18
N THR A 295 -9.72 -10.14 -2.77
CA THR A 295 -8.62 -11.10 -2.52
C THR A 295 -8.22 -11.14 -1.05
N GLY A 296 -8.09 -12.36 -0.51
CA GLY A 296 -7.84 -12.61 0.90
C GLY A 296 -9.11 -12.76 1.75
N ALA A 297 -10.30 -12.80 1.14
CA ALA A 297 -11.58 -12.89 1.85
C ALA A 297 -11.79 -11.71 2.84
N THR A 298 -11.57 -10.49 2.34
CA THR A 298 -11.53 -9.26 3.15
C THR A 298 -12.88 -8.75 3.63
N LEU A 299 -13.99 -9.37 3.22
CA LEU A 299 -15.34 -8.98 3.65
C LEU A 299 -15.48 -8.98 5.18
N VAL A 300 -15.10 -10.08 5.83
CA VAL A 300 -15.21 -10.21 7.29
C VAL A 300 -14.29 -9.23 8.01
N VAL A 301 -13.08 -9.01 7.49
CA VAL A 301 -12.09 -8.09 8.07
C VAL A 301 -12.63 -6.66 8.09
N THR A 302 -13.28 -6.27 6.99
CA THR A 302 -13.85 -4.93 6.85
C THR A 302 -14.97 -4.70 7.86
N PHE A 303 -15.85 -5.69 8.05
CA PHE A 303 -16.88 -5.64 9.07
C PHE A 303 -16.33 -5.66 10.50
N MET A 304 -15.30 -6.46 10.77
CA MET A 304 -14.60 -6.45 12.06
C MET A 304 -14.00 -5.07 12.35
N PHE A 305 -13.31 -4.45 11.38
CA PHE A 305 -12.80 -3.09 11.53
C PHE A 305 -13.93 -2.08 11.72
N ALA A 306 -15.00 -2.13 10.92
CA ALA A 306 -16.08 -1.16 11.00
C ALA A 306 -16.87 -1.19 12.33
N PHE A 307 -17.05 -2.39 12.91
CA PHE A 307 -18.01 -2.60 14.01
C PHE A 307 -17.39 -3.17 15.30
N LEU A 308 -16.30 -3.92 15.22
CA LEU A 308 -15.69 -4.58 16.39
C LEU A 308 -14.39 -3.92 16.87
N SER A 309 -13.76 -3.05 16.04
CA SER A 309 -12.53 -2.36 16.43
C SER A 309 -12.74 -1.37 17.57
N LYS A 310 -11.75 -1.30 18.46
CA LYS A 310 -11.65 -0.26 19.47
C LYS A 310 -10.92 0.95 18.92
N SER A 311 -9.91 0.75 18.06
CA SER A 311 -9.18 1.83 17.39
C SER A 311 -10.11 2.70 16.55
N LYS A 312 -10.07 4.01 16.76
CA LYS A 312 -10.83 5.01 16.00
C LYS A 312 -10.40 5.01 14.53
N GLN A 313 -9.10 4.87 14.26
CA GLN A 313 -8.56 4.78 12.91
C GLN A 313 -9.08 3.54 12.17
N LEU A 314 -8.97 2.35 12.78
CA LEU A 314 -9.45 1.12 12.15
C LEU A 314 -10.96 1.18 11.91
N LYS A 315 -11.72 1.76 12.85
CA LYS A 315 -13.16 1.98 12.70
C LYS A 315 -13.51 2.84 11.51
N ALA A 316 -12.81 3.96 11.34
CA ALA A 316 -13.02 4.88 10.23
C ALA A 316 -12.71 4.22 8.88
N VAL A 317 -11.55 3.55 8.79
CA VAL A 317 -11.13 2.85 7.58
C VAL A 317 -12.07 1.69 7.22
N GLY A 318 -12.47 0.90 8.22
CA GLY A 318 -13.42 -0.20 8.04
C GLY A 318 -14.73 0.30 7.46
N ARG A 319 -15.33 1.34 8.06
CA ARG A 319 -16.60 1.94 7.60
C ARG A 319 -16.50 2.49 6.18
N ALA A 320 -15.41 3.19 5.86
CA ALA A 320 -15.19 3.73 4.52
C ALA A 320 -15.02 2.62 3.46
N SER A 321 -14.51 1.46 3.87
CA SER A 321 -14.23 0.34 2.96
C SER A 321 -15.40 -0.64 2.81
N THR A 322 -16.37 -0.65 3.74
CA THR A 322 -17.48 -1.62 3.75
C THR A 322 -18.23 -1.68 2.42
N ILE A 323 -18.63 -0.53 1.89
CA ILE A 323 -19.44 -0.49 0.65
C ILE A 323 -18.64 -1.06 -0.54
N PRO A 324 -17.43 -0.57 -0.86
CA PRO A 324 -16.61 -1.15 -1.93
C PRO A 324 -16.39 -2.66 -1.78
N VAL A 325 -16.05 -3.11 -0.57
CA VAL A 325 -15.71 -4.51 -0.27
C VAL A 325 -16.91 -5.43 -0.44
N ILE A 326 -18.14 -4.98 -0.13
CA ILE A 326 -19.36 -5.75 -0.40
C ILE A 326 -19.49 -6.08 -1.89
N PHE A 327 -19.07 -5.18 -2.78
CA PHE A 327 -19.09 -5.36 -4.23
C PHE A 327 -17.76 -5.89 -4.80
N GLY A 328 -16.93 -6.53 -3.96
CA GLY A 328 -15.68 -7.17 -4.37
C GLY A 328 -14.49 -6.22 -4.61
N VAL A 329 -14.66 -4.91 -4.40
CA VAL A 329 -13.62 -3.89 -4.55
C VAL A 329 -12.95 -3.65 -3.21
N ASN A 330 -11.79 -4.25 -2.99
CA ASN A 330 -11.15 -4.30 -1.68
C ASN A 330 -9.89 -3.45 -1.54
N GLU A 331 -9.51 -2.70 -2.57
CA GLU A 331 -8.39 -1.78 -2.51
C GLU A 331 -8.48 -0.80 -1.31
N PRO A 332 -9.65 -0.21 -0.97
CA PRO A 332 -9.74 0.69 0.18
C PRO A 332 -9.32 0.05 1.51
N ILE A 333 -9.66 -1.21 1.76
CA ILE A 333 -9.28 -1.91 2.99
C ILE A 333 -7.83 -2.42 2.92
N LEU A 334 -7.41 -2.93 1.76
CA LEU A 334 -6.07 -3.46 1.54
C LEU A 334 -4.99 -2.42 1.77
N PHE A 335 -5.20 -1.21 1.23
CA PHE A 335 -4.27 -0.11 1.39
C PHE A 335 -4.58 0.70 2.64
N GLY A 336 -5.84 1.04 2.91
CA GLY A 336 -6.23 1.94 4.00
C GLY A 336 -5.94 1.40 5.40
N ALA A 337 -6.09 0.09 5.62
CA ALA A 337 -5.80 -0.55 6.90
C ALA A 337 -4.45 -1.28 6.93
N PRO A 338 -3.52 -0.83 6.07
CA PRO A 338 -2.52 -1.63 5.35
C PRO A 338 -2.52 -3.12 5.69
N LEU A 339 -3.38 -3.89 5.02
CA LEU A 339 -3.34 -5.37 5.09
C LEU A 339 -2.19 -5.92 4.25
N ILE A 340 -1.89 -5.25 3.13
CA ILE A 340 -0.76 -5.57 2.26
C ILE A 340 0.56 -5.37 3.02
N LEU A 341 1.48 -6.32 2.84
CA LEU A 341 2.79 -6.35 3.48
C LEU A 341 2.77 -6.32 5.02
N ASN A 342 1.60 -6.48 5.64
CA ASN A 342 1.46 -6.51 7.10
C ASN A 342 1.63 -7.95 7.60
N PRO A 343 2.76 -8.29 8.24
CA PRO A 343 3.05 -9.68 8.60
C PRO A 343 2.04 -10.30 9.56
N ILE A 344 1.28 -9.48 10.32
CA ILE A 344 0.21 -9.96 11.21
C ILE A 344 -0.88 -10.65 10.40
N PHE A 345 -1.25 -10.12 9.23
CA PHE A 345 -2.33 -10.67 8.42
C PHE A 345 -1.86 -11.71 7.38
N PHE A 346 -0.56 -11.99 7.27
CA PHE A 346 -0.03 -12.91 6.26
C PHE A 346 -0.73 -14.28 6.25
N ILE A 347 -0.87 -14.89 7.44
CA ILE A 347 -1.48 -16.21 7.59
C ILE A 347 -2.96 -16.18 7.18
N PRO A 348 -3.84 -15.39 7.83
CA PRO A 348 -5.26 -15.45 7.49
C PRO A 348 -5.52 -14.98 6.05
N PHE A 349 -4.73 -14.05 5.51
CA PHE A 349 -4.88 -13.58 4.13
C PHE A 349 -4.68 -14.66 3.08
N ILE A 350 -3.74 -15.58 3.30
CA ILE A 350 -3.46 -16.67 2.35
C ILE A 350 -4.34 -17.89 2.62
N PHE A 351 -4.60 -18.21 3.89
CA PHE A 351 -5.33 -19.41 4.24
C PHE A 351 -6.85 -19.26 4.11
N ALA A 352 -7.43 -18.06 4.26
CA ALA A 352 -8.88 -17.89 4.11
C ALA A 352 -9.37 -18.34 2.71
N PRO A 353 -8.77 -17.88 1.60
CA PRO A 353 -9.18 -18.34 0.27
C PRO A 353 -9.03 -19.85 0.07
N ILE A 354 -7.96 -20.45 0.62
CA ILE A 354 -7.70 -21.90 0.53
C ILE A 354 -8.78 -22.70 1.28
N LEU A 355 -9.11 -22.29 2.50
CA LEU A 355 -10.14 -22.95 3.29
C LEU A 355 -11.50 -22.82 2.61
N ASN A 356 -11.83 -21.64 2.08
CA ASN A 356 -13.12 -21.42 1.42
C ASN A 356 -13.32 -22.32 0.20
N VAL A 357 -12.29 -22.47 -0.64
CA VAL A 357 -12.39 -23.34 -1.82
C VAL A 357 -12.42 -24.82 -1.46
N TRP A 358 -11.76 -25.24 -0.37
CA TRP A 358 -11.85 -26.61 0.12
C TRP A 358 -13.23 -26.93 0.67
N ILE A 359 -13.81 -26.03 1.47
CA ILE A 359 -15.16 -26.21 2.01
C ILE A 359 -16.17 -26.23 0.86
N PHE A 360 -16.06 -25.34 -0.12
CA PHE A 360 -16.90 -25.37 -1.32
C PHE A 360 -16.77 -26.70 -2.07
N LYS A 361 -15.54 -27.19 -2.27
CA LYS A 361 -15.31 -28.49 -2.91
C LYS A 361 -15.97 -29.64 -2.15
N ILE A 362 -15.93 -29.65 -0.82
CA ILE A 362 -16.64 -30.66 -0.02
C ILE A 362 -18.16 -30.59 -0.26
N PHE A 363 -18.73 -29.39 -0.35
CA PHE A 363 -20.16 -29.23 -0.65
C PHE A 363 -20.52 -29.77 -2.04
N VAL A 364 -19.66 -29.55 -3.03
CA VAL A 364 -19.88 -30.06 -4.39
C VAL A 364 -19.70 -31.59 -4.44
N ASP A 365 -18.56 -32.10 -3.96
CA ASP A 365 -18.19 -33.51 -4.10
C ASP A 365 -19.02 -34.44 -3.19
N VAL A 366 -19.33 -34.02 -1.97
CA VAL A 366 -19.93 -34.89 -0.93
C VAL A 366 -21.41 -34.60 -0.73
N LEU A 367 -21.79 -33.32 -0.69
CA LEU A 367 -23.19 -32.91 -0.51
C LEU A 367 -23.94 -32.78 -1.83
N HIS A 368 -23.29 -33.07 -2.96
CA HIS A 368 -23.85 -33.02 -4.31
C HIS A 368 -24.49 -31.66 -4.64
N MET A 369 -23.94 -30.57 -4.08
CA MET A 369 -24.32 -29.22 -4.48
C MET A 369 -23.78 -28.97 -5.89
N PRO A 370 -24.59 -28.46 -6.84
CA PRO A 370 -24.06 -28.07 -8.14
C PRO A 370 -23.03 -26.95 -7.96
N SER A 371 -21.95 -27.02 -8.74
CA SER A 371 -21.00 -25.93 -8.90
C SER A 371 -21.61 -24.81 -9.75
N PHE A 372 -20.80 -23.80 -10.06
CA PHE A 372 -21.26 -22.64 -10.83
C PHE A 372 -21.72 -23.04 -12.24
N ILE A 373 -22.97 -22.69 -12.55
CA ILE A 373 -23.64 -22.89 -13.84
C ILE A 373 -23.89 -21.56 -14.59
N TYR A 374 -23.75 -20.43 -13.89
CA TYR A 374 -23.89 -19.08 -14.46
C TYR A 374 -22.68 -18.21 -14.14
N ASN A 375 -22.26 -17.41 -15.13
CA ASN A 375 -21.34 -16.30 -14.92
C ASN A 375 -22.14 -15.05 -14.54
N LEU A 376 -21.84 -14.49 -13.37
CA LEU A 376 -22.47 -13.27 -12.87
C LEU A 376 -21.50 -12.09 -12.96
N PRO A 377 -21.99 -10.85 -12.96
CA PRO A 377 -21.14 -9.68 -12.75
C PRO A 377 -20.29 -9.85 -11.49
N TRP A 378 -18.99 -9.63 -11.60
CA TRP A 378 -18.02 -9.84 -10.50
C TRP A 378 -18.30 -8.96 -9.28
N THR A 379 -19.02 -7.86 -9.48
CA THR A 379 -19.47 -6.94 -8.43
C THR A 379 -20.64 -7.49 -7.61
N THR A 380 -21.25 -8.61 -7.99
CA THR A 380 -22.35 -9.21 -7.24
C THR A 380 -21.91 -9.50 -5.80
N PRO A 381 -22.67 -9.09 -4.76
CA PRO A 381 -22.33 -9.40 -3.37
C PRO A 381 -22.02 -10.88 -3.18
N PRO A 382 -20.90 -11.27 -2.54
CA PRO A 382 -20.33 -12.60 -2.70
C PRO A 382 -21.27 -13.76 -2.32
N THR A 383 -21.95 -13.67 -1.19
CA THR A 383 -22.90 -14.72 -0.77
C THR A 383 -24.12 -14.82 -1.69
N LEU A 384 -24.57 -13.68 -2.23
CA LEU A 384 -25.65 -13.63 -3.22
C LEU A 384 -25.18 -14.21 -4.56
N GLY A 385 -23.95 -13.88 -4.99
CA GLY A 385 -23.33 -14.41 -6.19
C GLY A 385 -23.13 -15.92 -6.15
N LEU A 386 -22.73 -16.45 -4.99
CA LEU A 386 -22.65 -17.91 -4.75
C LEU A 386 -24.02 -18.58 -4.90
N TRP A 387 -25.06 -18.01 -4.29
CA TRP A 387 -26.41 -18.58 -4.34
C TRP A 387 -27.00 -18.53 -5.77
N MET A 388 -26.93 -17.37 -6.43
CA MET A 388 -27.43 -17.18 -7.79
C MET A 388 -26.63 -18.00 -8.82
N GLY A 389 -25.30 -18.04 -8.69
CA GLY A 389 -24.40 -18.66 -9.66
C GLY A 389 -24.47 -20.19 -9.69
N THR A 390 -24.99 -20.79 -8.61
CA THR A 390 -25.21 -22.25 -8.46
C THR A 390 -26.67 -22.66 -8.69
N GLY A 391 -27.49 -21.77 -9.27
CA GLY A 391 -28.89 -22.07 -9.60
C GLY A 391 -29.86 -21.97 -8.41
N PHE A 392 -29.62 -21.04 -7.49
CA PHE A 392 -30.44 -20.81 -6.29
C PHE A 392 -30.52 -22.02 -5.33
N ASN A 393 -29.48 -22.86 -5.31
CA ASN A 393 -29.42 -24.02 -4.43
C ASN A 393 -29.33 -23.59 -2.94
N ILE A 394 -30.18 -24.16 -2.08
CA ILE A 394 -30.21 -23.84 -0.64
C ILE A 394 -28.90 -24.19 0.07
N LEU A 395 -28.20 -25.26 -0.35
CA LEU A 395 -26.89 -25.61 0.20
C LEU A 395 -25.85 -24.52 -0.06
N ALA A 396 -25.95 -23.81 -1.19
CA ALA A 396 -25.04 -22.70 -1.52
C ALA A 396 -25.30 -21.48 -0.63
N LEU A 397 -26.55 -21.22 -0.25
CA LEU A 397 -26.88 -20.16 0.71
C LEU A 397 -26.33 -20.48 2.11
N LEU A 398 -26.52 -21.73 2.57
CA LEU A 398 -25.95 -22.20 3.84
C LEU A 398 -24.43 -22.16 3.83
N LEU A 399 -23.80 -22.56 2.72
CA LEU A 399 -22.37 -22.47 2.52
C LEU A 399 -21.90 -21.02 2.64
N GLY A 400 -22.57 -20.06 2.01
CA GLY A 400 -22.20 -18.64 2.11
C GLY A 400 -22.14 -18.14 3.57
N ILE A 401 -23.12 -18.52 4.40
CA ILE A 401 -23.12 -18.21 5.83
C ILE A 401 -21.96 -18.91 6.56
N LEU A 402 -21.74 -20.19 6.28
CA LEU A 402 -20.64 -20.96 6.86
C LEU A 402 -19.27 -20.34 6.54
N LEU A 403 -19.03 -19.93 5.30
CA LEU A 403 -17.78 -19.30 4.90
C LEU A 403 -17.53 -18.00 5.67
N LEU A 404 -18.56 -17.15 5.83
CA LEU A 404 -18.46 -15.93 6.65
C LEU A 404 -18.09 -16.24 8.11
N VAL A 405 -18.62 -17.31 8.68
CA VAL A 405 -18.28 -17.74 10.05
C VAL A 405 -16.83 -18.23 10.13
N ILE A 406 -16.40 -19.09 9.19
CA ILE A 406 -15.05 -19.64 9.17
C ILE A 406 -14.01 -18.54 8.97
N ASP A 407 -14.22 -17.65 8.01
CA ASP A 407 -13.35 -16.50 7.77
C ASP A 407 -13.31 -15.59 8.99
N SER A 408 -14.46 -15.38 9.65
CA SER A 408 -14.49 -14.59 10.88
C SER A 408 -13.66 -15.23 11.99
N LEU A 409 -13.77 -16.54 12.20
CA LEU A 409 -12.99 -17.25 13.21
C LEU A 409 -11.50 -17.24 12.90
N LEU A 410 -11.12 -17.36 11.62
CA LEU A 410 -9.73 -17.33 11.18
C LEU A 410 -9.10 -15.95 11.38
N TYR A 411 -9.79 -14.87 10.99
CA TYR A 411 -9.27 -13.51 11.07
C TYR A 411 -9.31 -12.91 12.47
N TYR A 412 -10.28 -13.29 13.31
CA TYR A 412 -10.50 -12.70 14.62
C TYR A 412 -9.25 -12.59 15.53
N PRO A 413 -8.41 -13.64 15.71
CA PRO A 413 -7.23 -13.52 16.58
C PRO A 413 -6.20 -12.50 16.05
N PHE A 414 -6.03 -12.40 14.73
CA PHE A 414 -5.11 -11.46 14.10
C PHE A 414 -5.66 -10.03 14.14
N PHE A 415 -6.96 -9.87 13.86
CA PHE A 415 -7.69 -8.62 14.04
C PHE A 415 -7.51 -8.08 15.46
N LYS A 416 -7.76 -8.90 16.50
CA LYS A 416 -7.67 -8.48 17.91
C LYS A 416 -6.26 -8.05 18.28
N ALA A 417 -5.23 -8.78 17.84
CA ALA A 417 -3.84 -8.42 18.10
C ALA A 417 -3.43 -7.10 17.40
N TYR A 418 -3.93 -6.87 16.19
CA TYR A 418 -3.67 -5.64 15.45
C TYR A 418 -4.41 -4.43 16.03
N ASP A 419 -5.70 -4.58 16.35
CA ASP A 419 -6.52 -3.54 16.98
C ASP A 419 -5.94 -3.13 18.34
N ALA A 420 -5.49 -4.09 19.16
CA ALA A 420 -4.79 -3.77 20.41
C ALA A 420 -3.49 -2.96 20.17
N SER A 421 -2.72 -3.30 19.13
CA SER A 421 -1.53 -2.53 18.78
C SER A 421 -1.84 -1.11 18.29
N MET A 422 -2.92 -0.92 17.55
CA MET A 422 -3.35 0.40 17.05
C MET A 422 -3.95 1.23 18.18
N LEU A 423 -4.80 0.63 19.01
CA LEU A 423 -5.37 1.27 20.19
C LEU A 423 -4.27 1.73 21.15
N ALA A 424 -3.25 0.91 21.41
CA ALA A 424 -2.12 1.34 22.24
C ALA A 424 -1.31 2.50 21.63
N GLN A 425 -1.34 2.69 20.31
CA GLN A 425 -0.75 3.85 19.64
C GLN A 425 -1.66 5.08 19.72
N GLU A 426 -2.97 4.88 19.63
CA GLU A 426 -4.00 5.92 19.77
C GLU A 426 -4.16 6.39 21.22
N GLU A 427 -4.14 5.52 22.22
CA GLU A 427 -4.19 5.90 23.63
C GLU A 427 -2.95 6.70 24.00
N LYS A 428 -1.78 6.28 23.52
CA LYS A 428 -0.57 7.11 23.62
C LYS A 428 -0.75 8.46 22.94
N LYS A 429 -1.57 8.56 21.89
CA LYS A 429 -1.92 9.81 21.20
C LYS A 429 -2.92 10.65 22.00
N GLU A 430 -3.97 10.05 22.51
CA GLU A 430 -5.01 10.75 23.27
C GLU A 430 -4.48 11.18 24.65
N GLU A 431 -3.60 10.41 25.30
CA GLU A 431 -2.89 10.86 26.50
C GLU A 431 -1.96 12.05 26.25
N LEU A 432 -1.45 12.19 25.01
CA LEU A 432 -0.67 13.34 24.59
C LEU A 432 -1.56 14.58 24.36
N GLU A 433 -2.76 14.35 23.81
CA GLU A 433 -3.79 15.35 23.46
C GLU A 433 -4.59 15.84 24.70
N GLU A 434 -5.12 14.95 25.54
CA GLU A 434 -5.95 15.30 26.71
C GLU A 434 -5.19 16.02 27.81
N LYS A 435 -3.90 15.71 27.97
CA LYS A 435 -3.09 16.43 28.94
C LYS A 435 -2.76 17.85 28.44
N ASP A 436 -2.82 18.10 27.12
CA ASP A 436 -2.69 19.42 26.50
C ASP A 436 -3.96 20.26 26.76
N ASP A 437 -5.15 19.66 26.58
CA ASP A 437 -6.43 20.34 26.84
C ASP A 437 -6.68 20.62 28.34
N LYS A 438 -6.35 19.68 29.26
CA LYS A 438 -6.55 19.90 30.72
C LYS A 438 -5.58 20.90 31.35
N LYS A 439 -4.49 21.25 30.68
CA LYS A 439 -3.57 22.32 31.12
C LYS A 439 -3.86 23.68 30.51
N SER A 440 -4.73 23.74 29.49
CA SER A 440 -5.22 24.99 28.94
C SER A 440 -6.30 25.71 29.77
N VAL A 441 -6.79 25.08 30.87
CA VAL A 441 -7.91 25.61 31.69
C VAL A 441 -7.51 25.90 33.16
N VAL A 442 -6.24 25.78 33.55
CA VAL A 442 -5.80 26.20 34.90
C VAL A 442 -4.75 27.31 34.80
N THR A 443 -5.19 28.50 35.20
CA THR A 443 -4.45 29.72 35.56
C THR A 443 -3.67 30.43 34.44
N SER A 444 -4.27 31.53 34.01
CA SER A 444 -3.60 32.79 33.65
C SER A 444 -2.23 32.99 34.31
N ALA A 445 -1.25 33.29 33.44
CA ALA A 445 0.16 33.69 33.69
C ALA A 445 1.21 32.56 33.62
N GLU A 446 1.47 32.05 32.41
CA GLU A 446 2.78 31.48 32.03
C GLU A 446 3.54 32.50 31.15
N PRO A 447 4.89 32.51 31.17
CA PRO A 447 5.70 33.63 30.72
C PRO A 447 5.52 33.89 29.22
N LYS A 448 5.19 35.14 28.86
CA LYS A 448 5.21 35.61 27.48
C LYS A 448 6.62 35.50 26.93
N PHE A 449 6.81 34.68 25.91
CA PHE A 449 8.02 34.74 25.10
C PHE A 449 7.98 36.03 24.27
N ASN A 450 9.08 36.77 24.24
CA ASN A 450 9.24 37.86 23.29
C ASN A 450 9.87 37.33 21.99
N GLU A 451 9.58 38.01 20.88
CA GLU A 451 10.13 37.71 19.54
C GLU A 451 11.66 37.57 19.53
N SER A 452 12.34 38.28 20.44
CA SER A 452 13.79 38.33 20.62
C SER A 452 14.41 37.07 21.24
N GLU A 453 13.61 36.18 21.83
CA GLU A 453 14.10 34.96 22.49
C GLU A 453 14.33 33.80 21.52
N ILE A 454 13.69 33.82 20.35
CA ILE A 454 13.99 32.87 19.26
C ILE A 454 15.22 33.40 18.52
N PRO A 455 16.33 32.64 18.47
CA PRO A 455 17.54 33.08 17.79
C PRO A 455 17.36 32.97 16.27
N LEU A 456 16.65 33.93 15.66
CA LEU A 456 16.38 33.99 14.22
C LEU A 456 17.65 33.93 13.37
N GLY A 457 18.75 34.52 13.84
CA GLY A 457 20.05 34.43 13.16
C GLY A 457 20.63 33.00 13.10
N LYS A 458 20.07 32.03 13.84
CA LYS A 458 20.45 30.62 13.83
C LYS A 458 19.42 29.71 13.17
N THR A 459 18.29 30.24 12.69
CA THR A 459 17.30 29.47 11.90
C THR A 459 17.65 29.51 10.41
N LYS A 460 17.22 28.51 9.65
CA LYS A 460 17.58 28.34 8.24
C LYS A 460 17.04 29.43 7.33
N ASP A 461 15.82 29.89 7.59
CA ASP A 461 15.14 30.92 6.79
C ASP A 461 15.35 32.33 7.36
N GLN A 462 15.96 32.45 8.55
CA GLN A 462 16.10 33.69 9.33
C GLN A 462 14.78 34.43 9.61
N GLN A 463 13.65 33.76 9.39
CA GLN A 463 12.30 34.31 9.50
C GLN A 463 11.51 33.61 10.58
N ALA A 464 11.68 32.29 10.74
CA ALA A 464 11.00 31.51 11.74
C ALA A 464 11.81 30.30 12.20
N LEU A 465 11.54 29.85 13.42
CA LEU A 465 11.95 28.54 13.89
C LEU A 465 11.02 27.49 13.25
N ASN A 466 11.54 26.67 12.35
CA ASN A 466 10.78 25.61 11.67
C ASN A 466 11.01 24.25 12.36
N VAL A 467 9.95 23.67 12.91
CA VAL A 467 10.00 22.42 13.69
C VAL A 467 9.20 21.34 12.97
N LEU A 468 9.78 20.17 12.77
CA LEU A 468 9.07 19.00 12.26
C LEU A 468 8.90 17.96 13.34
N VAL A 469 7.67 17.52 13.56
CA VAL A 469 7.37 16.44 14.50
C VAL A 469 7.04 15.18 13.71
N LEU A 470 7.70 14.08 14.04
CA LEU A 470 7.58 12.80 13.31
C LEU A 470 7.04 11.69 14.19
N CYS A 471 6.10 10.93 13.65
CA CYS A 471 5.60 9.70 14.28
C CYS A 471 5.21 8.63 13.24
N ALA A 472 4.66 7.49 13.69
CA ALA A 472 4.31 6.37 12.81
C ALA A 472 3.27 6.73 11.74
N GLY A 473 2.30 7.59 12.05
CA GLY A 473 1.14 7.86 11.20
C GLY A 473 0.68 9.32 11.17
N GLY A 474 1.54 10.28 11.51
CA GLY A 474 1.24 11.72 11.53
C GLY A 474 0.32 12.20 12.67
N GLY A 475 -0.41 11.30 13.32
CA GLY A 475 -1.38 11.65 14.36
C GLY A 475 -0.76 12.27 15.62
N THR A 476 0.10 11.52 16.33
CA THR A 476 0.76 12.00 17.56
C THR A 476 1.65 13.21 17.33
N SER A 477 2.28 13.32 16.16
CA SER A 477 3.06 14.48 15.78
C SER A 477 2.21 15.73 15.54
N GLY A 478 0.98 15.56 15.05
CA GLY A 478 0.02 16.65 14.86
C GLY A 478 -0.31 17.41 16.14
N ILE A 479 -0.29 16.73 17.28
CA ILE A 479 -0.59 17.32 18.60
C ILE A 479 0.44 18.36 18.93
N LEU A 480 1.69 17.92 19.11
CA LEU A 480 2.79 18.78 19.49
C LEU A 480 2.98 19.94 18.51
N ALA A 481 2.83 19.67 17.20
CA ALA A 481 2.91 20.72 16.20
C ALA A 481 1.78 21.75 16.34
N LYS A 482 0.55 21.31 16.64
CA LYS A 482 -0.58 22.21 16.88
C LYS A 482 -0.38 23.03 18.16
N SER A 483 0.12 22.44 19.25
CA SER A 483 0.39 23.16 20.51
C SER A 483 1.47 24.23 20.31
N LEU A 484 2.55 23.91 19.58
CA LEU A 484 3.60 24.87 19.21
C LEU A 484 3.07 26.01 18.32
N ASN A 485 2.25 25.69 17.31
CA ASN A 485 1.63 26.70 16.45
C ASN A 485 0.60 27.58 17.20
N LYS A 486 -0.08 27.03 18.21
CA LYS A 486 -1.01 27.79 19.06
C LYS A 486 -0.23 28.80 19.91
N LEU A 487 0.84 28.36 20.58
CA LEU A 487 1.76 29.24 21.31
C LEU A 487 2.34 30.33 20.40
N ALA A 488 2.77 29.96 19.19
CA ALA A 488 3.31 30.91 18.22
C ALA A 488 2.31 32.04 17.88
N LYS A 489 1.02 31.73 17.77
CA LYS A 489 -0.03 32.71 17.50
C LYS A 489 -0.35 33.58 18.71
N GLU A 490 -0.44 32.99 19.90
CA GLU A 490 -0.79 33.69 21.15
C GLU A 490 0.30 34.70 21.54
N ASP A 491 1.57 34.30 21.42
CA ASP A 491 2.73 35.12 21.79
C ASP A 491 3.36 35.87 20.61
N LYS A 492 2.78 35.77 19.40
CA LYS A 492 3.29 36.37 18.14
C LYS A 492 4.76 36.01 17.87
N LEU A 493 5.08 34.73 18.02
CA LEU A 493 6.43 34.22 17.85
C LEU A 493 6.67 33.79 16.40
N PRO A 494 7.89 34.00 15.87
CA PRO A 494 8.32 33.48 14.59
C PRO A 494 8.63 31.98 14.71
N LEU A 495 7.60 31.14 14.80
CA LEU A 495 7.67 29.69 15.00
C LEU A 495 6.64 28.98 14.11
N ASN A 496 7.10 28.03 13.30
CA ASN A 496 6.26 27.17 12.46
C ASN A 496 6.50 25.71 12.82
N ALA A 497 5.44 24.97 13.16
CA ALA A 497 5.54 23.55 13.44
C ALA A 497 4.72 22.72 12.44
N ALA A 498 5.35 21.70 11.85
CA ALA A 498 4.74 20.75 10.93
C ALA A 498 4.71 19.35 11.54
N ALA A 499 3.76 18.53 11.12
CA ALA A 499 3.65 17.13 11.52
C ALA A 499 3.62 16.22 10.30
N ALA A 500 4.36 15.11 10.36
CA ALA A 500 4.36 14.12 9.30
C ALA A 500 4.45 12.68 9.84
N ALA A 501 4.02 11.74 9.00
CA ALA A 501 4.29 10.32 9.19
C ALA A 501 5.74 10.00 8.78
N PHE A 502 6.33 9.01 9.45
CA PHE A 502 7.65 8.50 9.09
C PHE A 502 7.58 7.87 7.68
N GLY A 503 8.42 8.32 6.74
CA GLY A 503 8.37 7.98 5.31
C GLY A 503 7.82 9.10 4.42
N SER A 504 7.01 10.02 4.95
CA SER A 504 6.49 11.19 4.21
C SER A 504 7.26 12.49 4.50
N HIS A 505 8.28 12.42 5.36
CA HIS A 505 9.00 13.58 5.87
C HIS A 505 10.24 13.97 5.07
N HIS A 506 10.67 13.12 4.14
CA HIS A 506 11.91 13.30 3.39
C HIS A 506 11.96 14.65 2.66
N ASP A 507 10.84 15.08 2.09
CA ASP A 507 10.74 16.36 1.38
C ASP A 507 10.61 17.56 2.35
N LEU A 508 10.19 17.32 3.60
CA LEU A 508 9.91 18.35 4.60
C LEU A 508 11.13 18.70 5.44
N ILE A 509 11.97 17.71 5.79
CA ILE A 509 13.11 17.90 6.71
C ILE A 509 14.10 18.97 6.22
N SER A 510 14.23 19.15 4.91
CA SER A 510 15.17 20.12 4.32
C SER A 510 14.91 21.56 4.78
N GLY A 511 13.64 21.94 4.97
CA GLY A 511 13.23 23.25 5.45
C GLY A 511 13.16 23.40 6.97
N MET A 512 13.55 22.38 7.74
CA MET A 512 13.30 22.33 9.18
C MET A 512 14.58 22.53 9.98
N ASP A 513 14.51 23.32 11.05
CA ASP A 513 15.62 23.59 11.97
C ASP A 513 15.77 22.48 13.01
N VAL A 514 14.64 21.97 13.50
CA VAL A 514 14.60 20.91 14.51
C VAL A 514 13.57 19.86 14.13
N VAL A 515 13.93 18.60 14.33
CA VAL A 515 13.06 17.44 14.11
C VAL A 515 12.89 16.68 15.41
N ILE A 516 11.65 16.56 15.87
CA ILE A 516 11.28 15.83 17.08
C ILE A 516 10.77 14.45 16.69
N LEU A 517 11.44 13.39 17.16
CA LEU A 517 10.99 12.02 16.95
C LEU A 517 10.13 11.54 18.12
N ALA A 518 8.92 11.09 17.79
CA ALA A 518 8.02 10.48 18.76
C ALA A 518 8.55 9.11 19.24
N PRO A 519 8.31 8.75 20.51
CA PRO A 519 8.87 7.55 21.16
C PRO A 519 8.42 6.23 20.51
N GLN A 520 7.29 6.22 19.81
CA GLN A 520 6.79 5.05 19.08
C GLN A 520 7.71 4.65 17.91
N MET A 521 8.52 5.60 17.42
CA MET A 521 9.43 5.43 16.30
C MET A 521 10.89 5.29 16.74
N ASP A 522 11.15 4.90 17.99
CA ASP A 522 12.53 4.78 18.51
C ASP A 522 13.39 3.81 17.69
N THR A 523 12.78 2.77 17.09
CA THR A 523 13.47 1.86 16.16
C THR A 523 14.00 2.55 14.89
N MET A 524 13.53 3.76 14.60
CA MET A 524 13.92 4.59 13.46
C MET A 524 14.87 5.72 13.83
N LYS A 525 15.23 5.82 15.11
CA LYS A 525 16.07 6.89 15.65
C LYS A 525 17.38 7.03 14.89
N ASP A 526 18.08 5.93 14.64
CA ASP A 526 19.38 5.97 13.97
C ASP A 526 19.27 6.38 12.50
N GLU A 527 18.17 6.02 11.85
CA GLU A 527 17.87 6.41 10.47
C GLU A 527 17.57 7.91 10.39
N LEU A 528 16.68 8.39 11.27
CA LEU A 528 16.34 9.80 11.35
C LEU A 528 17.52 10.68 11.78
N ALA A 529 18.37 10.19 12.70
CA ALA A 529 19.55 10.91 13.15
C ALA A 529 20.48 11.22 11.96
N LYS A 530 20.62 10.26 11.04
CA LYS A 530 21.38 10.46 9.79
C LYS A 530 20.70 11.49 8.91
N GLU A 531 19.38 11.43 8.76
CA GLU A 531 18.61 12.36 7.93
C GLU A 531 18.62 13.81 8.45
N CYS A 532 18.46 13.99 9.75
CA CYS A 532 18.53 15.29 10.42
C CYS A 532 19.93 15.86 10.32
N LYS A 533 20.94 15.02 10.63
CA LYS A 533 22.35 15.37 10.43
C LYS A 533 22.56 15.80 8.99
N GLN A 534 21.98 15.12 8.00
CA GLN A 534 22.06 15.45 6.57
C GLN A 534 21.37 16.75 6.18
N ASN A 535 20.27 17.12 6.81
CA ASN A 535 19.57 18.35 6.45
C ASN A 535 19.97 19.54 7.31
N ASN A 536 20.95 19.39 8.20
CA ASN A 536 21.34 20.44 9.15
C ASN A 536 20.19 20.79 10.09
N ALA A 537 19.33 19.80 10.34
CA ALA A 537 18.28 19.87 11.32
C ALA A 537 18.78 19.16 12.58
N ARG A 538 18.47 19.71 13.75
CA ARG A 538 18.77 19.04 15.02
C ARG A 538 17.74 17.97 15.28
N MET A 539 18.16 16.81 15.80
CA MET A 539 17.23 15.74 16.14
C MET A 539 17.04 15.69 17.65
N ILE A 540 15.78 15.72 18.08
CA ILE A 540 15.40 15.55 19.48
C ILE A 540 14.61 14.27 19.59
N THR A 541 15.14 13.33 20.38
CA THR A 541 14.40 12.11 20.73
C THR A 541 13.78 12.28 22.09
N THR A 542 12.55 11.82 22.23
CA THR A 542 11.77 12.01 23.44
C THR A 542 11.39 10.67 24.03
N THR A 543 11.44 10.55 25.36
CA THR A 543 10.80 9.42 26.04
C THR A 543 9.28 9.57 25.99
N GLY A 544 8.53 8.48 26.22
CA GLY A 544 7.08 8.53 26.38
C GLY A 544 6.63 9.66 27.31
N LYS A 545 7.22 9.72 28.51
CA LYS A 545 6.90 10.73 29.52
C LYS A 545 7.30 12.15 29.10
N GLN A 546 8.45 12.31 28.45
CA GLN A 546 8.95 13.62 28.02
C GLN A 546 8.17 14.19 26.84
N TYR A 547 7.82 13.34 25.87
CA TYR A 547 6.97 13.74 24.73
C TYR A 547 5.60 14.19 25.23
N ILE A 548 5.04 13.44 26.18
CA ILE A 548 3.82 13.80 26.89
C ILE A 548 3.94 15.11 27.64
N TYR A 549 5.06 15.36 28.30
CA TYR A 549 5.25 16.63 28.98
C TYR A 549 5.32 17.80 27.99
N MET A 550 6.04 17.65 26.87
CA MET A 550 6.22 18.67 25.84
C MET A 550 4.92 19.04 25.10
N THR A 551 3.99 18.10 24.90
CA THR A 551 2.70 18.44 24.28
C THR A 551 1.86 19.36 25.15
N GLN A 552 2.05 19.33 26.47
CA GLN A 552 1.25 20.09 27.43
C GLN A 552 1.85 21.44 27.83
N HIS A 553 3.15 21.61 27.59
CA HIS A 553 3.91 22.80 27.96
C HIS A 553 4.71 23.19 26.73
N ALA A 554 4.02 23.77 25.75
CA ALA A 554 4.62 24.20 24.49
C ALA A 554 5.76 25.21 24.74
N ASN A 555 5.67 26.01 25.81
CA ASN A 555 6.72 26.92 26.30
C ASN A 555 7.98 26.18 26.74
N GLU A 556 7.88 25.10 27.51
CA GLU A 556 9.03 24.27 27.90
C GLU A 556 9.59 23.51 26.69
N CYS A 557 8.73 23.06 25.77
CA CYS A 557 9.16 22.53 24.48
C CYS A 557 9.95 23.60 23.70
N LEU A 558 9.46 24.83 23.64
CA LEU A 558 10.12 25.94 22.97
C LEU A 558 11.46 26.31 23.64
N LYS A 559 11.55 26.33 24.98
CA LYS A 559 12.83 26.50 25.69
C LYS A 559 13.81 25.40 25.33
N LEU A 560 13.34 24.16 25.26
CA LEU A 560 14.17 23.01 24.88
C LEU A 560 14.66 23.18 23.43
N LEU A 561 13.79 23.60 22.51
CA LEU A 561 14.15 23.89 21.12
C LEU A 561 15.14 25.05 21.00
N ILE A 562 14.94 26.16 21.71
CA ILE A 562 15.83 27.32 21.74
C ILE A 562 17.20 26.95 22.34
N ASN A 563 17.21 26.24 23.47
CA ASN A 563 18.43 25.74 24.10
C ASN A 563 19.16 24.76 23.18
N ASP A 564 18.43 23.91 22.48
CA ASP A 564 19.02 23.00 21.52
C ASP A 564 19.60 23.77 20.35
N ILE A 565 18.95 24.81 19.82
CA ILE A 565 19.49 25.67 18.75
C ILE A 565 20.69 26.52 19.20
N ASN A 566 20.74 26.86 20.49
CA ASN A 566 21.80 27.69 21.04
C ASN A 566 23.09 26.94 21.36
N LYS A 567 23.03 25.62 21.59
CA LYS A 567 24.18 24.72 21.66
C LYS A 567 24.88 24.59 20.32
#